data_AF-A0A6N3C8A9-F1
#
_entry.id   AF-A0A6N3C8A9-F1
#
_cell.length_a   1.000
_cell.length_b   1.000
_cell.length_c   1.000
_cell.angle_alpha   90.00
_cell.angle_beta   90.00
_cell.angle_gamma   90.00
#
_symmetry.space_group_name_H-M   'P 1'
#
loop_
_entity.id
_entity.type
_entity.pdbx_description
1 polymer ?
#
loop_
_entity_poly.entity_id
_entity_poly.type
_entity_poly.pdbx_seq_one_letter_code
_entity_poly.pdbx_strand_id
1 'polypeptide(L)'
;MSREDDERFMREALAEARAAAEVGEVPIGAVVVHKGTIIARAHNRRELDEDPSAHAEFLAMMQAARTLGRWRLSGCTVYVTLEPCLMCSGLMVNARIDRCVYGATDPKGGALGTLYDVSADPRLNHAFPVASGILEDECAAELRSFFRRLRGAHREEGVEGPHDVSRLEALEGALGGDCGKTPTPTPMKASAAVCRPPMRSYRPTAPARKGGMRPPLNVVLAIDSFKGCATSSQVEMWLAEGIRRAGDDVRVAEIPVADGGEGTVEALRRPLGGEVRSMSVPAPVAGHVDASYLLFDDAQGRSAVVEMAQAAGIGLSPRSHEAACAATTRGVGELIADAVSRGAETVYVGLGGSATVDGGVGMLQALGARVLDASGGQVVHGLYGVRDIDAIDLAPARAALAGVRLVALSDVKSPLVGPRGAVRMFGPQKGLGVGLSEAERDEVLAACDGWMAAYGARLTAARDALDGSAEQVGRPGARPKSLLGVPGSGAAGGLGAALLALGAELVPGIEAVLGMAGFDDAVRAADLVVTGEGAVDAQTAQGKVPVGVARRAKRLRPDVPVIAVCGSREDELEAVYAAGVDAVLPVGAAPQPLDEALDPDCARRNLRMAGETVYRLATIT
;
A
#
# COMPACT_ATOMS: atom_id res chain seq x y z
N MET A 1 37.56 -20.51 -6.71
CA MET A 1 37.80 -19.12 -7.12
C MET A 1 39.09 -18.68 -6.45
N SER A 2 39.97 -18.00 -7.19
CA SER A 2 41.23 -17.47 -6.65
C SER A 2 41.00 -16.17 -5.88
N ARG A 3 42.01 -15.68 -5.15
CA ARG A 3 41.98 -14.33 -4.58
C ARG A 3 41.83 -13.25 -5.64
N GLU A 4 42.43 -13.45 -6.82
CA GLU A 4 42.29 -12.53 -7.96
C GLU A 4 40.85 -12.48 -8.49
N ASP A 5 40.15 -13.62 -8.52
CA ASP A 5 38.71 -13.64 -8.84
C ASP A 5 37.91 -12.85 -7.80
N ASP A 6 38.23 -13.02 -6.51
CA ASP A 6 37.54 -12.31 -5.43
C ASP A 6 37.74 -10.80 -5.52
N GLU A 7 38.97 -10.34 -5.80
CA GLU A 7 39.25 -8.93 -6.02
C GLU A 7 38.51 -8.38 -7.25
N ARG A 8 38.45 -9.14 -8.35
CA ARG A 8 37.67 -8.76 -9.55
C ARG A 8 36.20 -8.52 -9.21
N PHE A 9 35.56 -9.47 -8.53
CA PHE A 9 34.13 -9.33 -8.18
C PHE A 9 33.88 -8.29 -7.08
N MET A 10 34.84 -8.08 -6.18
CA MET A 10 34.75 -7.00 -5.19
C MET A 10 34.82 -5.62 -5.84
N ARG A 11 35.60 -5.44 -6.92
CA ARG A 11 35.60 -4.17 -7.69
C ARG A 11 34.25 -3.86 -8.32
N GLU A 12 33.50 -4.88 -8.73
CA GLU A 12 32.13 -4.71 -9.23
C GLU A 12 31.17 -4.32 -8.08
N ALA A 13 31.32 -4.92 -6.90
CA ALA A 13 30.58 -4.50 -5.71
C ALA A 13 30.92 -3.06 -5.28
N LEU A 14 32.18 -2.62 -5.44
CA LEU A 14 32.61 -1.24 -5.22
C LEU A 14 31.99 -0.26 -6.22
N ALA A 15 31.80 -0.67 -7.48
CA ALA A 15 31.09 0.16 -8.47
C ALA A 15 29.63 0.40 -8.03
N GLU A 16 28.96 -0.63 -7.53
CA GLU A 16 27.62 -0.50 -6.93
C GLU A 16 27.63 0.38 -5.67
N ALA A 17 28.62 0.24 -4.80
CA ALA A 17 28.77 1.09 -3.61
C ALA A 17 28.88 2.59 -3.98
N ARG A 18 29.63 2.90 -5.04
CA ARG A 18 29.75 4.26 -5.58
C ARG A 18 28.42 4.77 -6.14
N ALA A 19 27.68 3.92 -6.86
CA ALA A 19 26.35 4.26 -7.36
C ALA A 19 25.37 4.59 -6.21
N ALA A 20 25.43 3.87 -5.08
CA ALA A 20 24.68 4.25 -3.87
C ALA A 20 25.07 5.65 -3.37
N ALA A 21 26.37 5.95 -3.24
CA ALA A 21 26.81 7.27 -2.79
C ALA A 21 26.36 8.42 -3.71
N GLU A 22 26.25 8.19 -5.03
CA GLU A 22 25.79 9.20 -5.99
C GLU A 22 24.33 9.61 -5.75
N VAL A 23 23.50 8.69 -5.26
CA VAL A 23 22.08 8.94 -4.94
C VAL A 23 21.84 9.28 -3.47
N GLY A 24 22.91 9.50 -2.69
CA GLY A 24 22.82 9.88 -1.28
C GLY A 24 22.61 8.72 -0.31
N GLU A 25 22.82 7.48 -0.75
CA GLU A 25 22.75 6.27 0.08
C GLU A 25 24.10 5.93 0.71
N VAL A 26 24.07 5.21 1.84
CA VAL A 26 25.29 4.66 2.44
C VAL A 26 25.99 3.76 1.40
N PRO A 27 27.28 3.97 1.05
CA PRO A 27 27.94 3.33 -0.07
C PRO A 27 28.28 1.87 0.25
N ILE A 28 27.28 1.01 0.13
CA ILE A 28 27.42 -0.44 0.23
C ILE A 28 26.87 -1.00 -1.07
N GLY A 29 27.71 -1.77 -1.76
CA GLY A 29 27.35 -2.53 -2.95
C GLY A 29 27.61 -4.01 -2.78
N ALA A 30 26.86 -4.82 -3.52
CA ALA A 30 26.94 -6.27 -3.52
C ALA A 30 26.68 -6.87 -4.92
N VAL A 31 27.34 -7.98 -5.20
CA VAL A 31 27.12 -8.77 -6.42
C VAL A 31 27.00 -10.26 -6.10
N VAL A 32 26.17 -10.98 -6.85
CA VAL A 32 26.02 -12.44 -6.71
C VAL A 32 26.60 -13.13 -7.94
N VAL A 33 27.53 -14.05 -7.70
CA VAL A 33 28.25 -14.79 -8.75
C VAL A 33 27.79 -16.24 -8.76
N HIS A 34 27.39 -16.75 -9.92
CA HIS A 34 27.10 -18.16 -10.14
C HIS A 34 27.97 -18.69 -11.29
N LYS A 35 28.75 -19.75 -11.03
CA LYS A 35 29.67 -20.37 -12.01
C LYS A 35 30.64 -19.38 -12.68
N GLY A 36 31.13 -18.39 -11.92
CA GLY A 36 32.05 -17.37 -12.40
C GLY A 36 31.41 -16.19 -13.14
N THR A 37 30.08 -16.17 -13.27
CA THR A 37 29.33 -15.08 -13.91
C THR A 37 28.53 -14.30 -12.88
N ILE A 38 28.55 -12.96 -12.97
CA ILE A 38 27.70 -12.11 -12.12
C ILE A 38 26.25 -12.19 -12.64
N ILE A 39 25.34 -12.70 -11.80
CA ILE A 39 23.92 -12.88 -12.12
C ILE A 39 23.01 -11.83 -11.46
N ALA A 40 23.55 -11.03 -10.55
CA ALA A 40 22.87 -9.92 -9.89
C ALA A 40 23.86 -8.89 -9.36
N ARG A 41 23.43 -7.62 -9.33
CA ARG A 41 24.17 -6.48 -8.80
C ARG A 41 23.18 -5.55 -8.10
N ALA A 42 23.51 -5.10 -6.91
CA ALA A 42 22.69 -4.12 -6.21
C ALA A 42 23.54 -3.29 -5.25
N HIS A 43 22.98 -2.16 -4.85
CA HIS A 43 23.52 -1.27 -3.84
C HIS A 43 22.46 -0.93 -2.80
N ASN A 44 22.88 -0.36 -1.67
CA ASN A 44 21.99 0.06 -0.59
C ASN A 44 20.97 1.10 -1.09
N ARG A 45 19.70 0.92 -0.71
CA ARG A 45 18.58 1.78 -1.12
C ARG A 45 17.58 2.07 0.02
N ARG A 46 18.06 2.02 1.27
CA ARG A 46 17.20 2.14 2.45
C ARG A 46 16.47 3.47 2.53
N GLU A 47 17.16 4.56 2.22
CA GLU A 47 16.62 5.92 2.27
C GLU A 47 15.76 6.23 1.04
N LEU A 48 16.15 5.72 -0.12
CA LEU A 48 15.49 5.92 -1.40
C LEU A 48 14.16 5.16 -1.49
N ASP A 49 14.15 3.92 -1.03
CA ASP A 49 12.98 3.04 -1.08
C ASP A 49 12.15 3.10 0.22
N GLU A 50 12.62 3.83 1.24
CA GLU A 50 12.06 3.86 2.60
C GLU A 50 11.83 2.45 3.17
N ASP A 51 12.70 1.52 2.79
CA ASP A 51 12.59 0.10 3.11
C ASP A 51 13.77 -0.32 4.02
N PRO A 52 13.52 -0.68 5.29
CA PRO A 52 14.57 -1.08 6.21
C PRO A 52 15.31 -2.36 5.76
N SER A 53 14.76 -3.13 4.82
CA SER A 53 15.37 -4.35 4.27
C SER A 53 16.18 -4.13 3.00
N ALA A 54 16.16 -2.93 2.40
CA ALA A 54 16.78 -2.60 1.12
C ALA A 54 18.32 -2.44 1.19
N HIS A 55 18.97 -3.42 1.80
CA HIS A 55 20.42 -3.57 1.85
C HIS A 55 20.94 -4.19 0.54
N ALA A 56 22.17 -3.86 0.15
CA ALA A 56 22.78 -4.32 -1.09
C ALA A 56 22.75 -5.85 -1.24
N GLU A 57 23.12 -6.59 -0.19
CA GLU A 57 23.16 -8.06 -0.21
C GLU A 57 21.76 -8.64 -0.36
N PHE A 58 20.78 -8.06 0.34
CA PHE A 58 19.40 -8.52 0.29
C PHE A 58 18.83 -8.36 -1.12
N LEU A 59 18.98 -7.16 -1.70
CA LEU A 59 18.52 -6.84 -3.05
C LEU A 59 19.21 -7.70 -4.11
N ALA A 60 20.53 -7.86 -4.03
CA ALA A 60 21.30 -8.67 -4.98
C ALA A 60 20.91 -10.16 -4.91
N MET A 61 20.67 -10.70 -3.71
CA MET A 61 20.20 -12.08 -3.55
C MET A 61 18.77 -12.29 -4.06
N MET A 62 17.87 -11.34 -3.82
CA MET A 62 16.50 -11.40 -4.36
C MET A 62 16.50 -11.33 -5.90
N GLN A 63 17.36 -10.50 -6.48
CA GLN A 63 17.57 -10.47 -7.93
C GLN A 63 18.15 -11.80 -8.44
N ALA A 64 19.17 -12.36 -7.78
CA ALA A 64 19.79 -13.63 -8.16
C ALA A 64 18.78 -14.79 -8.14
N ALA A 65 17.89 -14.83 -7.15
CA ALA A 65 16.84 -15.85 -7.04
C ALA A 65 15.86 -15.77 -8.22
N ARG A 66 15.49 -14.55 -8.63
CA ARG A 66 14.68 -14.31 -9.83
C ARG A 66 15.42 -14.75 -11.10
N THR A 67 16.69 -14.37 -11.25
CA THR A 67 17.52 -14.74 -12.41
C THR A 67 17.65 -16.25 -12.57
N LEU A 68 17.78 -17.00 -11.47
CA LEU A 68 17.89 -18.47 -11.49
C LEU A 68 16.53 -19.20 -11.50
N GLY A 69 15.42 -18.49 -11.35
CA GLY A 69 14.08 -19.09 -11.23
C GLY A 69 13.91 -19.98 -9.98
N ARG A 70 14.71 -19.75 -8.94
CA ARG A 70 14.70 -20.57 -7.70
C ARG A 70 15.18 -19.75 -6.51
N TRP A 71 14.60 -20.01 -5.34
CA TRP A 71 14.95 -19.32 -4.10
C TRP A 71 16.25 -19.84 -3.45
N ARG A 72 16.66 -21.08 -3.74
CA ARG A 72 17.95 -21.63 -3.29
C ARG A 72 19.07 -21.15 -4.21
N LEU A 73 20.03 -20.45 -3.63
CA LEU A 73 21.20 -19.90 -4.30
C LEU A 73 22.44 -20.80 -4.17
N SER A 74 22.24 -22.12 -4.05
CA SER A 74 23.35 -23.07 -4.04
C SER A 74 24.17 -22.99 -5.33
N GLY A 75 25.48 -23.02 -5.19
CA GLY A 75 26.44 -22.70 -6.26
C GLY A 75 26.73 -21.20 -6.43
N CYS A 76 26.24 -20.33 -5.54
CA CYS A 76 26.48 -18.88 -5.62
C CYS A 76 27.43 -18.38 -4.54
N THR A 77 28.26 -17.41 -4.91
CA THR A 77 29.08 -16.60 -3.99
C THR A 77 28.52 -15.19 -3.93
N VAL A 78 28.33 -14.65 -2.72
CA VAL A 78 27.91 -13.26 -2.52
C VAL A 78 29.12 -12.41 -2.17
N TYR A 79 29.38 -11.36 -2.94
CA TYR A 79 30.43 -10.37 -2.70
C TYR A 79 29.79 -9.08 -2.20
N VAL A 80 30.33 -8.48 -1.14
CA VAL A 80 29.80 -7.25 -0.55
C VAL A 80 30.90 -6.37 0.02
N THR A 81 30.77 -5.07 -0.15
CA THR A 81 31.81 -4.10 0.27
C THR A 81 31.94 -3.93 1.80
N LEU A 82 30.88 -4.17 2.56
CA LEU A 82 30.87 -4.13 4.03
C LEU A 82 30.39 -5.47 4.60
N GLU A 83 30.90 -5.86 5.77
CA GLU A 83 30.47 -7.07 6.47
C GLU A 83 28.94 -7.10 6.66
N PRO A 84 28.27 -8.19 6.21
CA PRO A 84 26.82 -8.34 6.33
C PRO A 84 26.29 -8.26 7.75
N CYS A 85 25.16 -7.56 7.88
CA CYS A 85 24.40 -7.51 9.12
C CYS A 85 23.62 -8.79 9.40
N LEU A 86 23.08 -8.93 10.62
CA LEU A 86 22.33 -10.12 11.05
C LEU A 86 21.20 -10.52 10.09
N MET A 87 20.49 -9.55 9.53
CA MET A 87 19.42 -9.77 8.54
C MET A 87 19.97 -10.37 7.24
N CYS A 88 20.98 -9.74 6.64
CA CYS A 88 21.58 -10.19 5.39
C CYS A 88 22.24 -11.57 5.56
N SER A 89 22.97 -11.79 6.65
CA SER A 89 23.54 -13.09 6.99
C SER A 89 22.47 -14.17 7.20
N GLY A 90 21.35 -13.83 7.84
CA GLY A 90 20.20 -14.73 7.97
C GLY A 90 19.57 -15.11 6.62
N LEU A 91 19.49 -14.15 5.69
CA LEU A 91 19.06 -14.44 4.32
C LEU A 91 20.04 -15.39 3.62
N MET A 92 21.36 -15.22 3.79
CA MET A 92 22.39 -16.10 3.21
C MET A 92 22.23 -17.56 3.68
N VAL A 93 21.96 -17.78 4.97
CA VAL A 93 21.64 -19.10 5.53
C VAL A 93 20.39 -19.66 4.87
N ASN A 94 19.29 -18.90 4.86
CA ASN A 94 18.02 -19.36 4.29
C ASN A 94 18.12 -19.66 2.80
N ALA A 95 18.83 -18.84 2.03
CA ALA A 95 19.04 -19.02 0.60
C ALA A 95 20.06 -20.12 0.27
N ARG A 96 20.80 -20.64 1.26
CA ARG A 96 21.80 -21.70 1.09
C ARG A 96 22.87 -21.36 0.06
N ILE A 97 23.45 -20.16 0.18
CA ILE A 97 24.62 -19.76 -0.63
C ILE A 97 25.82 -20.65 -0.31
N ASP A 98 26.77 -20.74 -1.23
CA ASP A 98 27.96 -21.57 -1.02
C ASP A 98 29.08 -20.81 -0.32
N ARG A 99 29.11 -19.47 -0.43
CA ARG A 99 30.19 -18.64 0.12
C ARG A 99 29.81 -17.17 0.19
N CYS A 100 30.27 -16.46 1.23
CA CYS A 100 30.27 -15.00 1.28
C CYS A 100 31.70 -14.45 1.26
N VAL A 101 31.90 -13.32 0.58
CA VAL A 101 33.16 -12.57 0.56
C VAL A 101 32.85 -11.11 0.86
N TYR A 102 33.50 -10.53 1.87
CA TYR A 102 33.32 -9.12 2.20
C TYR A 102 34.61 -8.32 2.27
N GLY A 103 34.48 -7.01 2.03
CA GLY A 103 35.58 -6.05 2.06
C GLY A 103 35.92 -5.59 3.47
N ALA A 104 35.26 -4.53 3.94
CA ALA A 104 35.49 -3.95 5.26
C ALA A 104 34.67 -4.65 6.35
N THR A 105 35.21 -4.70 7.58
CA THR A 105 34.50 -5.20 8.77
C THR A 105 33.48 -4.18 9.30
N ASP A 106 32.40 -4.64 9.94
CA ASP A 106 31.41 -3.76 10.59
C ASP A 106 31.37 -4.02 12.12
N PRO A 107 32.06 -3.18 12.92
CA PRO A 107 32.12 -3.35 14.39
C PRO A 107 30.80 -3.13 15.12
N LYS A 108 29.75 -2.59 14.47
CA LYS A 108 28.45 -2.33 15.09
C LYS A 108 27.31 -3.23 14.58
N GLY A 109 27.44 -3.75 13.37
CA GLY A 109 26.41 -4.55 12.73
C GLY A 109 26.86 -5.91 12.22
N GLY A 110 28.17 -6.17 12.14
CA GLY A 110 28.76 -7.32 11.47
C GLY A 110 28.37 -8.65 12.09
N ALA A 111 27.85 -9.56 11.27
CA ALA A 111 27.32 -10.85 11.70
C ALA A 111 28.01 -12.06 11.08
N LEU A 112 29.20 -11.87 10.48
CA LEU A 112 30.01 -12.91 9.86
C LEU A 112 31.42 -13.00 10.48
N GLY A 113 31.53 -12.68 11.77
CA GLY A 113 32.77 -12.80 12.55
C GLY A 113 32.96 -11.69 13.57
N THR A 114 32.38 -10.50 13.38
CA THR A 114 32.67 -9.36 14.26
C THR A 114 31.84 -9.33 15.53
N LEU A 115 30.51 -9.24 15.43
CA LEU A 115 29.60 -9.31 16.61
C LEU A 115 28.90 -10.65 16.74
N TYR A 116 28.56 -11.24 15.59
CA TYR A 116 27.96 -12.57 15.49
C TYR A 116 28.74 -13.37 14.46
N ASP A 117 28.63 -14.69 14.51
CA ASP A 117 29.07 -15.56 13.43
C ASP A 117 27.93 -16.48 13.01
N VAL A 118 27.03 -15.93 12.20
CA VAL A 118 25.87 -16.64 11.64
C VAL A 118 26.30 -17.71 10.65
N SER A 119 27.47 -17.54 10.02
CA SER A 119 27.97 -18.44 8.97
C SER A 119 28.34 -19.82 9.49
N ALA A 120 28.70 -19.91 10.77
CA ALA A 120 29.19 -21.11 11.43
C ALA A 120 28.34 -21.53 12.65
N ASP A 121 27.18 -20.89 12.91
CA ASP A 121 26.34 -21.23 14.07
C ASP A 121 25.74 -22.64 13.91
N PRO A 122 26.08 -23.60 14.79
CA PRO A 122 25.65 -25.00 14.66
C PRO A 122 24.14 -25.20 14.87
N ARG A 123 23.41 -24.20 15.35
CA ARG A 123 21.95 -24.25 15.53
C ARG A 123 21.20 -23.97 14.23
N LEU A 124 21.87 -23.42 13.22
CA LEU A 124 21.27 -23.05 11.95
C LEU A 124 21.34 -24.21 10.93
N ASN A 125 20.42 -24.20 9.97
CA ASN A 125 20.19 -25.32 9.05
C ASN A 125 21.11 -25.32 7.81
N HIS A 126 22.03 -24.37 7.73
CA HIS A 126 23.00 -24.19 6.65
C HIS A 126 24.19 -23.38 7.16
N ALA A 127 25.40 -23.80 6.78
CA ALA A 127 26.65 -23.10 7.08
C ALA A 127 27.38 -22.81 5.76
N PHE A 128 28.14 -21.71 5.71
CA PHE A 128 28.88 -21.32 4.52
C PHE A 128 30.22 -20.67 4.88
N PRO A 129 31.30 -20.92 4.11
CA PRO A 129 32.57 -20.24 4.28
C PRO A 129 32.47 -18.73 4.03
N VAL A 130 33.26 -17.98 4.80
CA VAL A 130 33.39 -16.53 4.69
C VAL A 130 34.86 -16.18 4.40
N ALA A 131 35.07 -15.27 3.44
CA ALA A 131 36.37 -14.63 3.25
C ALA A 131 36.23 -13.13 3.49
N SER A 132 37.05 -12.58 4.39
CA SER A 132 37.03 -11.18 4.78
C SER A 132 38.26 -10.43 4.24
N GLY A 133 38.22 -9.11 4.25
CA GLY A 133 39.39 -8.27 3.99
C GLY A 133 39.72 -8.08 2.50
N ILE A 134 38.82 -8.42 1.58
CA ILE A 134 39.09 -8.27 0.14
C ILE A 134 38.90 -6.82 -0.27
N LEU A 135 39.99 -6.14 -0.66
CA LEU A 135 39.99 -4.70 -0.94
C LEU A 135 39.45 -3.86 0.24
N GLU A 136 39.76 -4.28 1.47
CA GLU A 136 39.27 -3.65 2.71
C GLU A 136 39.51 -2.15 2.77
N ASP A 137 40.73 -1.71 2.45
CA ASP A 137 41.09 -0.29 2.48
C ASP A 137 40.25 0.55 1.50
N GLU A 138 40.00 0.02 0.30
CA GLU A 138 39.16 0.69 -0.72
C GLU A 138 37.70 0.75 -0.24
N CYS A 139 37.15 -0.35 0.26
CA CYS A 139 35.78 -0.42 0.77
C CYS A 139 35.56 0.52 1.98
N ALA A 140 36.49 0.53 2.92
CA ALA A 140 36.45 1.42 4.08
C ALA A 140 36.66 2.88 3.68
N ALA A 141 37.46 3.17 2.64
CA ALA A 141 37.66 4.53 2.14
C ALA A 141 36.37 5.14 1.57
N GLU A 142 35.58 4.38 0.82
CA GLU A 142 34.29 4.84 0.27
C GLU A 142 33.31 5.25 1.38
N LEU A 143 33.14 4.40 2.40
CA LEU A 143 32.31 4.69 3.58
C LEU A 143 32.80 5.93 4.33
N ARG A 144 34.11 6.02 4.61
CA ARG A 144 34.72 7.17 5.30
C ARG A 144 34.53 8.47 4.51
N SER A 145 34.67 8.43 3.18
CA SER A 145 34.48 9.58 2.30
C SER A 145 33.04 10.09 2.33
N PHE A 146 32.07 9.19 2.19
CA PHE A 146 30.64 9.52 2.24
C PHE A 146 30.25 10.22 3.55
N PHE A 147 30.59 9.61 4.68
CA PHE A 147 30.23 10.17 5.98
C PHE A 147 31.03 11.42 6.37
N ARG A 148 32.24 11.62 5.82
CA ARG A 148 32.96 12.90 5.96
C ARG A 148 32.22 14.02 5.23
N ARG A 149 31.71 13.76 4.02
CA ARG A 149 30.88 14.72 3.27
C ARG A 149 29.59 15.05 4.03
N LEU A 150 28.91 14.04 4.56
CA LEU A 150 27.68 14.21 5.34
C LEU A 150 27.91 15.09 6.59
N ARG A 151 28.99 14.84 7.35
CA ARG A 151 29.38 15.66 8.51
C ARG A 151 29.78 17.09 8.14
N GLY A 152 30.40 17.28 6.97
CA GLY A 152 30.73 18.60 6.44
C GLY A 152 29.48 19.44 6.16
N ALA A 153 28.48 18.85 5.50
CA ALA A 153 27.20 19.50 5.23
C ALA A 153 26.45 19.85 6.53
N HIS A 154 26.43 18.96 7.52
CA HIS A 154 25.76 19.22 8.80
C HIS A 154 26.38 20.34 9.65
N ARG A 155 27.70 20.61 9.51
CA ARG A 155 28.36 21.70 10.25
C ARG A 155 28.03 23.09 9.71
N GLU A 156 27.61 23.19 8.45
CA GLU A 156 27.16 24.46 7.86
C GLU A 156 25.68 24.78 8.21
N GLU A 157 24.88 23.77 8.57
CA GLU A 157 23.43 23.89 8.83
C GLU A 157 23.01 23.92 10.31
N GLY A 158 23.91 23.64 11.27
CA GLY A 158 23.66 23.88 12.69
C GLY A 158 22.60 22.99 13.36
N VAL A 159 22.40 21.75 12.89
CA VAL A 159 21.40 20.80 13.42
C VAL A 159 22.08 19.57 14.04
N GLU A 160 21.59 19.08 15.20
CA GLU A 160 22.01 17.81 15.80
C GLU A 160 21.68 16.63 14.87
N GLY A 161 22.71 15.86 14.48
CA GLY A 161 22.62 14.86 13.40
C GLY A 161 21.97 13.51 13.78
N PRO A 162 21.63 12.69 12.78
CA PRO A 162 20.99 11.39 12.97
C PRO A 162 21.91 10.36 13.67
N HIS A 163 21.30 9.30 14.23
CA HIS A 163 21.97 8.24 15.01
C HIS A 163 23.20 7.59 14.34
N ASP A 164 23.35 7.66 13.01
CA ASP A 164 24.50 7.15 12.26
C ASP A 164 25.80 7.92 12.49
N VAL A 165 25.76 9.17 12.99
CA VAL A 165 27.00 9.91 13.32
C VAL A 165 27.75 9.25 14.49
N SER A 166 27.00 8.66 15.43
CA SER A 166 27.58 7.87 16.53
C SER A 166 28.24 6.57 16.04
N ARG A 167 27.82 6.03 14.88
CA ARG A 167 28.39 4.83 14.25
C ARG A 167 29.83 5.08 13.79
N LEU A 168 30.13 6.31 13.38
CA LEU A 168 31.43 6.74 12.84
C LEU A 168 32.54 6.88 13.87
N GLU A 169 32.27 7.47 15.04
CA GLU A 169 33.32 7.69 16.05
C GLU A 169 33.93 6.36 16.52
N ALA A 170 33.13 5.28 16.51
CA ALA A 170 33.59 3.92 16.82
C ALA A 170 34.30 3.23 15.63
N LEU A 171 33.88 3.49 14.39
CA LEU A 171 34.54 2.97 13.17
C LEU A 171 35.90 3.64 12.95
N GLU A 172 36.01 4.95 13.18
CA GLU A 172 37.29 5.68 13.13
C GLU A 172 38.22 5.27 14.28
N GLY A 173 37.68 4.96 15.47
CA GLY A 173 38.45 4.42 16.60
C GLY A 173 38.95 2.98 16.39
N ALA A 174 38.17 2.12 15.74
CA ALA A 174 38.55 0.73 15.47
C ALA A 174 39.56 0.60 14.32
N LEU A 175 39.58 1.54 13.37
CA LEU A 175 40.48 1.55 12.21
C LEU A 175 41.82 2.28 12.47
N GLY A 176 41.99 2.91 13.65
CA GLY A 176 43.17 3.72 14.00
C GLY A 176 43.97 3.23 15.23
N GLY A 177 43.62 2.09 15.82
CA GLY A 177 44.21 1.58 17.06
C GLY A 177 45.02 0.31 16.89
N ASP A 178 46.24 0.31 17.43
CA ASP A 178 47.17 -0.82 17.55
C ASP A 178 46.49 -2.11 18.06
N CYS A 179 46.80 -3.23 17.39
CA CYS A 179 46.32 -4.57 17.67
C CYS A 179 46.83 -5.04 19.05
N GLY A 180 46.03 -4.84 20.10
CA GLY A 180 46.42 -5.38 21.40
C GLY A 180 45.46 -5.11 22.52
N LYS A 181 44.35 -5.86 22.58
CA LYS A 181 43.77 -6.49 23.79
C LYS A 181 42.32 -6.92 23.50
N THR A 182 42.13 -8.22 23.36
CA THR A 182 40.81 -8.88 23.36
C THR A 182 40.15 -8.75 24.73
N PRO A 183 38.91 -8.26 24.85
CA PRO A 183 38.11 -8.44 26.05
C PRO A 183 37.53 -9.86 26.04
N THR A 184 37.76 -10.62 27.10
CA THR A 184 37.16 -11.94 27.32
C THR A 184 35.65 -11.82 27.59
N PRO A 185 34.79 -12.57 26.89
CA PRO A 185 33.36 -12.55 27.16
C PRO A 185 33.04 -13.31 28.45
N THR A 186 32.19 -12.69 29.28
CA THR A 186 31.68 -13.27 30.54
C THR A 186 30.61 -14.32 30.22
N PRO A 187 30.59 -15.51 30.87
CA PRO A 187 29.64 -16.56 30.51
C PRO A 187 28.23 -16.24 31.01
N MET A 188 27.24 -16.18 30.10
CA MET A 188 25.82 -16.24 30.47
C MET A 188 25.47 -17.66 30.90
N LYS A 189 24.90 -17.78 32.11
CA LYS A 189 24.41 -19.04 32.68
C LYS A 189 23.22 -19.55 31.88
N ALA A 190 23.31 -20.79 31.41
CA ALA A 190 22.19 -21.54 30.86
C ALA A 190 21.19 -21.92 31.98
N SER A 191 19.92 -21.62 31.79
CA SER A 191 18.82 -22.26 32.53
C SER A 191 17.96 -23.02 31.53
N ALA A 192 18.04 -24.34 31.61
CA ALA A 192 17.17 -25.26 30.89
C ALA A 192 15.88 -25.45 31.72
N ALA A 193 14.74 -25.09 31.13
CA ALA A 193 13.44 -25.54 31.59
C ALA A 193 12.51 -25.74 30.38
N VAL A 194 12.54 -26.96 29.84
CA VAL A 194 11.55 -27.45 28.87
C VAL A 194 10.29 -27.80 29.64
N CYS A 195 9.26 -26.97 29.56
CA CYS A 195 7.92 -27.30 30.03
C CYS A 195 7.06 -27.74 28.84
N ARG A 196 6.86 -29.06 28.69
CA ARG A 196 5.78 -29.64 27.86
C ARG A 196 4.45 -29.46 28.61
N PRO A 197 3.36 -28.97 27.98
CA PRO A 197 2.04 -29.04 28.59
C PRO A 197 1.43 -30.46 28.38
N PRO A 198 0.65 -30.98 29.35
CA PRO A 198 -0.06 -32.24 29.18
C PRO A 198 -1.34 -32.03 28.36
N MET A 199 -1.60 -32.93 27.41
CA MET A 199 -2.91 -33.06 26.77
C MET A 199 -3.96 -33.46 27.82
N ARG A 200 -4.99 -32.62 28.02
CA ARG A 200 -6.19 -32.98 28.78
C ARG A 200 -7.35 -33.10 27.79
N SER A 201 -7.94 -34.30 27.72
CA SER A 201 -9.17 -34.55 26.98
C SER A 201 -10.35 -33.82 27.64
N TYR A 202 -10.97 -32.90 26.92
CA TYR A 202 -12.19 -32.23 27.34
C TYR A 202 -13.40 -33.06 26.90
N ARG A 203 -14.19 -33.54 27.87
CA ARG A 203 -15.58 -33.99 27.66
C ARG A 203 -16.50 -32.93 28.27
N PRO A 204 -17.41 -32.32 27.50
CA PRO A 204 -18.37 -31.40 28.09
C PRO A 204 -19.47 -32.19 28.80
N THR A 205 -19.67 -31.91 30.08
CA THR A 205 -20.93 -32.20 30.77
C THR A 205 -21.74 -30.91 30.76
N ALA A 206 -22.88 -30.93 30.07
CA ALA A 206 -23.80 -29.80 29.99
C ALA A 206 -24.57 -29.67 31.33
N PRO A 207 -24.65 -28.48 31.94
CA PRO A 207 -25.63 -28.23 33.00
C PRO A 207 -26.99 -27.87 32.37
N ALA A 208 -28.05 -28.46 32.91
CA ALA A 208 -29.43 -28.19 32.53
C ALA A 208 -29.82 -26.71 32.78
N ARG A 209 -30.42 -26.06 31.77
CA ARG A 209 -30.80 -24.64 31.81
C ARG A 209 -32.09 -24.42 32.61
N LYS A 210 -32.06 -23.44 33.53
CA LYS A 210 -33.25 -22.72 34.00
C LYS A 210 -33.51 -21.54 33.06
N GLY A 211 -34.75 -21.39 32.61
CA GLY A 211 -35.18 -20.39 31.62
C GLY A 211 -35.12 -18.96 32.12
N GLY A 212 -34.07 -18.24 31.74
CA GLY A 212 -34.06 -16.78 31.63
C GLY A 212 -34.08 -16.40 30.16
N MET A 213 -34.93 -15.45 29.80
CA MET A 213 -35.00 -14.88 28.45
C MET A 213 -33.62 -14.31 28.08
N ARG A 214 -33.01 -14.79 26.98
CA ARG A 214 -31.76 -14.21 26.50
C ARG A 214 -32.02 -12.77 26.06
N PRO A 215 -31.06 -11.85 26.23
CA PRO A 215 -31.16 -10.55 25.58
C PRO A 215 -31.10 -10.74 24.05
N PRO A 216 -31.73 -9.84 23.28
CA PRO A 216 -31.72 -9.90 21.82
C PRO A 216 -30.29 -9.84 21.29
N LEU A 217 -30.02 -10.68 20.29
CA LEU A 217 -28.75 -10.70 19.56
C LEU A 217 -28.59 -9.39 18.79
N ASN A 218 -27.49 -8.68 19.00
CA ASN A 218 -27.20 -7.44 18.28
C ASN A 218 -26.23 -7.74 17.11
N VAL A 219 -26.70 -7.62 15.88
CA VAL A 219 -25.92 -7.89 14.67
C VAL A 219 -25.64 -6.58 13.94
N VAL A 220 -24.37 -6.31 13.66
CA VAL A 220 -23.95 -5.19 12.81
C VAL A 220 -23.65 -5.72 11.41
N LEU A 221 -24.27 -5.14 10.39
CA LEU A 221 -23.98 -5.40 8.99
C LEU A 221 -23.19 -4.22 8.44
N ALA A 222 -22.02 -4.47 7.89
CA ALA A 222 -21.20 -3.49 7.18
C ALA A 222 -20.62 -4.16 5.94
N ILE A 223 -21.39 -4.19 4.86
CA ILE A 223 -21.12 -5.06 3.70
C ILE A 223 -20.90 -4.21 2.44
N ASP A 224 -19.86 -4.51 1.66
CA ASP A 224 -19.64 -3.87 0.37
C ASP A 224 -20.60 -4.41 -0.70
N SER A 225 -20.73 -3.66 -1.77
CA SER A 225 -21.49 -4.05 -2.96
C SER A 225 -21.02 -5.38 -3.54
N PHE A 226 -21.99 -6.11 -4.11
CA PHE A 226 -21.72 -7.28 -4.94
C PHE A 226 -21.64 -6.78 -6.39
N LYS A 227 -20.42 -6.44 -6.82
CA LYS A 227 -20.16 -5.79 -8.12
C LYS A 227 -20.87 -6.51 -9.27
N GLY A 228 -21.63 -5.73 -10.05
CA GLY A 228 -22.42 -6.25 -11.18
C GLY A 228 -23.73 -6.95 -10.80
N CYS A 229 -24.11 -6.94 -9.53
CA CYS A 229 -25.30 -7.63 -9.02
C CYS A 229 -26.15 -6.75 -8.10
N ALA A 230 -25.60 -6.27 -6.97
CA ALA A 230 -26.36 -5.56 -5.94
C ALA A 230 -25.53 -4.50 -5.21
N THR A 231 -26.18 -3.41 -4.81
CA THR A 231 -25.56 -2.35 -4.00
C THR A 231 -25.37 -2.79 -2.54
N SER A 232 -24.48 -2.12 -1.79
CA SER A 232 -24.24 -2.40 -0.36
C SER A 232 -25.55 -2.45 0.44
N SER A 233 -26.42 -1.45 0.25
CA SER A 233 -27.72 -1.39 0.94
C SER A 233 -28.68 -2.51 0.54
N GLN A 234 -28.66 -2.97 -0.71
CA GLN A 234 -29.48 -4.12 -1.12
C GLN A 234 -28.99 -5.41 -0.46
N VAL A 235 -27.67 -5.63 -0.44
CA VAL A 235 -27.05 -6.80 0.19
C VAL A 235 -27.37 -6.85 1.68
N GLU A 236 -27.19 -5.73 2.39
CA GLU A 236 -27.50 -5.59 3.81
C GLU A 236 -28.99 -5.85 4.10
N MET A 237 -29.88 -5.24 3.32
CA MET A 237 -31.32 -5.41 3.46
C MET A 237 -31.74 -6.88 3.29
N TRP A 238 -31.23 -7.57 2.25
CA TRP A 238 -31.60 -8.96 1.99
C TRP A 238 -31.02 -9.92 3.03
N LEU A 239 -29.78 -9.69 3.48
CA LEU A 239 -29.18 -10.47 4.55
C LEU A 239 -29.94 -10.25 5.88
N ALA A 240 -30.28 -9.00 6.20
CA ALA A 240 -31.08 -8.65 7.38
C ALA A 240 -32.49 -9.26 7.33
N GLU A 241 -33.12 -9.32 6.15
CA GLU A 241 -34.39 -10.02 5.94
C GLU A 241 -34.25 -11.51 6.33
N GLY A 242 -33.15 -12.17 5.94
CA GLY A 242 -32.83 -13.54 6.34
C GLY A 242 -32.62 -13.71 7.84
N ILE A 243 -31.83 -12.83 8.45
CA ILE A 243 -31.55 -12.84 9.90
C ILE A 243 -32.85 -12.71 10.70
N ARG A 244 -33.71 -11.74 10.37
CA ARG A 244 -35.00 -11.49 11.04
C ARG A 244 -35.99 -12.64 10.84
N ARG A 245 -35.93 -13.37 9.71
CA ARG A 245 -36.76 -14.57 9.47
C ARG A 245 -36.40 -15.74 10.37
N ALA A 246 -35.14 -15.84 10.79
CA ALA A 246 -34.66 -16.97 11.58
C ALA A 246 -34.98 -16.84 13.08
N GLY A 247 -35.30 -15.65 13.58
CA GLY A 247 -35.81 -15.43 14.93
C GLY A 247 -36.17 -13.98 15.26
N ASP A 248 -37.10 -13.81 16.21
CA ASP A 248 -37.67 -12.50 16.57
C ASP A 248 -36.82 -11.71 17.59
N ASP A 249 -35.82 -12.34 18.20
CA ASP A 249 -34.98 -11.78 19.27
C ASP A 249 -33.63 -11.29 18.72
N VAL A 250 -33.69 -10.44 17.69
CA VAL A 250 -32.51 -9.89 17.00
C VAL A 250 -32.67 -8.40 16.69
N ARG A 251 -31.62 -7.63 16.92
CA ARG A 251 -31.49 -6.24 16.45
C ARG A 251 -30.42 -6.21 15.38
N VAL A 252 -30.75 -5.64 14.24
CA VAL A 252 -29.82 -5.52 13.11
C VAL A 252 -29.54 -4.05 12.87
N ALA A 253 -28.28 -3.65 12.99
CA ALA A 253 -27.79 -2.34 12.61
C ALA A 253 -27.11 -2.44 11.24
N GLU A 254 -27.70 -1.79 10.25
CA GLU A 254 -27.19 -1.73 8.87
C GLU A 254 -26.32 -0.48 8.76
N ILE A 255 -25.02 -0.66 8.53
CA ILE A 255 -24.01 0.40 8.37
C ILE A 255 -23.45 0.30 6.96
N PRO A 256 -24.07 0.98 5.99
CA PRO A 256 -23.57 0.99 4.61
C PRO A 256 -22.10 1.39 4.57
N VAL A 257 -21.31 0.63 3.84
CA VAL A 257 -19.88 0.88 3.67
C VAL A 257 -19.47 0.87 2.20
N ALA A 258 -18.39 1.59 1.94
CA ALA A 258 -17.66 1.63 0.69
C ALA A 258 -16.17 1.87 1.00
N ASP A 259 -15.29 1.55 0.05
CA ASP A 259 -13.83 1.73 0.13
C ASP A 259 -13.38 3.14 -0.33
N GLY A 260 -14.29 4.11 -0.36
CA GLY A 260 -14.09 5.40 -1.03
C GLY A 260 -14.32 5.32 -2.55
N GLY A 261 -14.84 4.21 -3.07
CA GLY A 261 -15.33 4.07 -4.43
C GLY A 261 -16.82 4.43 -4.60
N GLU A 262 -17.44 3.78 -5.58
CA GLU A 262 -18.86 3.92 -5.90
C GLU A 262 -19.74 3.58 -4.69
N GLY A 263 -20.70 4.45 -4.36
CA GLY A 263 -21.67 4.23 -3.29
C GLY A 263 -21.28 4.82 -1.92
N THR A 264 -20.11 5.45 -1.81
CA THR A 264 -19.65 6.18 -0.60
C THR A 264 -20.60 7.32 -0.19
N VAL A 265 -21.09 8.13 -1.12
CA VAL A 265 -22.06 9.22 -0.93
C VAL A 265 -23.36 8.67 -0.38
N GLU A 266 -23.91 7.61 -0.97
CA GLU A 266 -25.15 7.00 -0.49
C GLU A 266 -24.96 6.36 0.89
N ALA A 267 -23.80 5.73 1.10
CA ALA A 267 -23.44 5.14 2.39
C ALA A 267 -23.38 6.17 3.52
N LEU A 268 -22.86 7.36 3.23
CA LEU A 268 -22.67 8.43 4.21
C LEU A 268 -23.86 9.39 4.33
N ARG A 269 -24.75 9.44 3.34
CA ARG A 269 -25.91 10.34 3.32
C ARG A 269 -26.81 10.18 4.53
N ARG A 270 -27.13 8.94 4.92
CA ARG A 270 -27.99 8.68 6.10
C ARG A 270 -27.31 9.02 7.42
N PRO A 271 -26.10 8.53 7.73
CA PRO A 271 -25.45 8.79 9.02
C PRO A 271 -25.03 10.25 9.21
N LEU A 272 -24.55 10.92 8.16
CA LEU A 272 -24.13 12.34 8.25
C LEU A 272 -25.28 13.32 8.05
N GLY A 273 -26.39 12.87 7.46
CA GLY A 273 -27.42 13.77 6.94
C GLY A 273 -26.87 14.61 5.79
N GLY A 274 -27.41 15.82 5.62
CA GLY A 274 -26.99 16.74 4.58
C GLY A 274 -27.77 16.61 3.27
N GLU A 275 -27.27 17.28 2.25
CA GLU A 275 -27.92 17.44 0.95
C GLU A 275 -27.07 16.84 -0.16
N VAL A 276 -27.70 16.00 -0.99
CA VAL A 276 -27.07 15.52 -2.21
C VAL A 276 -27.24 16.58 -3.28
N ARG A 277 -26.11 17.04 -3.83
CA ARG A 277 -26.06 18.01 -4.92
C ARG A 277 -25.75 17.28 -6.21
N SER A 278 -26.52 17.56 -7.26
CA SER A 278 -26.32 17.00 -8.58
C SER A 278 -26.02 18.11 -9.58
N MET A 279 -25.07 17.85 -10.48
CA MET A 279 -24.71 18.76 -11.56
C MET A 279 -24.21 17.99 -12.79
N SER A 280 -24.42 18.56 -13.97
CA SER A 280 -23.89 18.01 -15.21
C SER A 280 -22.43 18.42 -15.37
N VAL A 281 -21.54 17.44 -15.48
CA VAL A 281 -20.09 17.62 -15.59
C VAL A 281 -19.53 16.86 -16.79
N PRO A 282 -18.35 17.22 -17.32
CA PRO A 282 -17.69 16.46 -18.37
C PRO A 282 -17.54 14.99 -17.98
N ALA A 283 -18.06 14.10 -18.83
CA ALA A 283 -17.85 12.67 -18.72
C ALA A 283 -16.37 12.33 -19.02
N PRO A 284 -15.86 11.15 -18.63
CA PRO A 284 -14.43 10.89 -18.77
C PRO A 284 -13.97 10.89 -20.23
N VAL A 285 -14.79 10.42 -21.17
CA VAL A 285 -14.37 10.26 -22.57
C VAL A 285 -14.96 11.35 -23.47
N ALA A 286 -16.29 11.48 -23.49
CA ALA A 286 -16.98 12.45 -24.32
C ALA A 286 -18.37 12.77 -23.76
N GLY A 287 -18.84 13.99 -23.99
CA GLY A 287 -20.14 14.45 -23.51
C GLY A 287 -20.13 14.82 -22.03
N HIS A 288 -21.30 14.75 -21.42
CA HIS A 288 -21.52 15.09 -20.01
C HIS A 288 -22.24 13.95 -19.29
N VAL A 289 -22.06 13.88 -17.98
CA VAL A 289 -22.74 12.97 -17.08
C VAL A 289 -23.33 13.77 -15.93
N ASP A 290 -24.50 13.36 -15.44
CA ASP A 290 -25.04 13.89 -14.20
C ASP A 290 -24.32 13.22 -13.03
N ALA A 291 -23.50 13.98 -12.32
CA ALA A 291 -22.73 13.52 -11.17
C ALA A 291 -23.25 14.18 -9.90
N SER A 292 -23.11 13.48 -8.77
CA SER A 292 -23.55 14.00 -7.48
C SER A 292 -22.48 13.89 -6.39
N TYR A 293 -22.57 14.75 -5.39
CA TYR A 293 -21.75 14.72 -4.18
C TYR A 293 -22.60 15.04 -2.94
N LEU A 294 -22.14 14.64 -1.76
CA LEU A 294 -22.82 14.93 -0.49
C LEU A 294 -22.25 16.22 0.10
N LEU A 295 -23.10 17.16 0.50
CA LEU A 295 -22.74 18.33 1.29
C LEU A 295 -23.39 18.23 2.68
N PHE A 296 -22.62 18.34 3.74
CA PHE A 296 -23.08 18.17 5.11
C PHE A 296 -22.34 19.10 6.07
N ASP A 297 -22.92 19.33 7.24
CA ASP A 297 -22.28 20.10 8.31
C ASP A 297 -21.90 19.14 9.44
N ASP A 298 -20.69 19.27 9.97
CA ASP A 298 -20.17 18.48 11.10
C ASP A 298 -19.59 19.40 12.19
N ALA A 299 -18.96 18.81 13.21
CA ALA A 299 -18.39 19.57 14.33
C ALA A 299 -17.20 20.47 13.93
N GLN A 300 -16.58 20.23 12.78
CA GLN A 300 -15.42 20.96 12.25
C GLN A 300 -15.83 22.02 11.22
N GLY A 301 -17.04 21.97 10.68
CA GLY A 301 -17.57 22.95 9.75
C GLY A 301 -18.39 22.29 8.64
N ARG A 302 -18.47 22.97 7.50
CA ARG A 302 -19.13 22.41 6.31
C ARG A 302 -18.17 21.51 5.53
N SER A 303 -18.62 20.31 5.22
CA SER A 303 -17.83 19.26 4.58
C SER A 303 -18.54 18.72 3.34
N ALA A 304 -17.76 18.18 2.40
CA ALA A 304 -18.28 17.52 1.20
C ALA A 304 -17.64 16.15 0.97
N VAL A 305 -18.43 15.19 0.48
CA VAL A 305 -17.94 13.88 -0.02
C VAL A 305 -18.16 13.81 -1.53
N VAL A 306 -17.07 13.77 -2.29
CA VAL A 306 -17.05 13.64 -3.74
C VAL A 306 -16.57 12.24 -4.12
N GLU A 307 -17.37 11.50 -4.88
CA GLU A 307 -16.93 10.25 -5.51
C GLU A 307 -16.39 10.53 -6.92
N MET A 308 -15.12 10.22 -7.17
CA MET A 308 -14.57 10.42 -8.51
C MET A 308 -15.29 9.55 -9.56
N ALA A 309 -15.82 8.39 -9.16
CA ALA A 309 -16.53 7.47 -10.06
C ALA A 309 -17.81 8.07 -10.67
N GLN A 310 -18.46 9.02 -10.00
CA GLN A 310 -19.64 9.72 -10.52
C GLN A 310 -19.33 10.57 -11.75
N ALA A 311 -18.11 11.13 -11.82
CA ALA A 311 -17.68 12.00 -12.91
C ALA A 311 -16.78 11.30 -13.92
N ALA A 312 -15.93 10.38 -13.43
CA ALA A 312 -14.84 9.77 -14.18
C ALA A 312 -14.70 8.26 -13.91
N GLY A 313 -15.83 7.59 -13.64
CA GLY A 313 -15.88 6.17 -13.32
C GLY A 313 -15.76 5.23 -14.52
N ILE A 314 -15.27 4.01 -14.26
CA ILE A 314 -15.05 2.95 -15.25
C ILE A 314 -16.35 2.44 -15.90
N GLY A 315 -17.50 2.66 -15.26
CA GLY A 315 -18.82 2.41 -15.84
C GLY A 315 -19.23 3.41 -16.92
N LEU A 316 -18.58 4.58 -16.98
CA LEU A 316 -18.82 5.65 -17.95
C LEU A 316 -17.89 5.56 -19.18
N SER A 317 -17.11 4.49 -19.30
CA SER A 317 -16.13 4.30 -20.37
C SER A 317 -16.42 3.01 -21.15
N PRO A 318 -16.29 3.01 -22.49
CA PRO A 318 -16.38 1.80 -23.30
C PRO A 318 -15.16 0.88 -23.14
N ARG A 319 -14.13 1.29 -22.39
CA ARG A 319 -12.91 0.51 -22.10
C ARG A 319 -12.13 0.09 -23.35
N SER A 320 -12.18 0.91 -24.41
CA SER A 320 -11.27 0.78 -25.54
C SER A 320 -9.93 1.46 -25.26
N HIS A 321 -8.93 1.19 -26.10
CA HIS A 321 -7.62 1.83 -26.00
C HIS A 321 -7.73 3.36 -26.14
N GLU A 322 -8.51 3.83 -27.11
CA GLU A 322 -8.72 5.24 -27.40
C GLU A 322 -9.43 5.93 -26.24
N ALA A 323 -10.44 5.28 -25.65
CA ALA A 323 -11.16 5.78 -24.49
C ALA A 323 -10.24 5.90 -23.27
N ALA A 324 -9.40 4.89 -23.01
CA ALA A 324 -8.43 4.94 -21.92
C ALA A 324 -7.42 6.09 -22.10
N CYS A 325 -6.98 6.34 -23.34
CA CYS A 325 -6.06 7.43 -23.65
C CYS A 325 -6.73 8.82 -23.55
N ALA A 326 -8.01 8.95 -23.88
CA ALA A 326 -8.75 10.21 -23.83
C ALA A 326 -9.35 10.54 -22.45
N ALA A 327 -9.51 9.53 -21.59
CA ALA A 327 -10.23 9.65 -20.33
C ALA A 327 -9.69 10.79 -19.42
N THR A 328 -10.56 11.67 -18.96
CA THR A 328 -10.23 12.87 -18.17
C THR A 328 -10.84 12.89 -16.77
N THR A 329 -10.13 13.47 -15.82
CA THR A 329 -10.62 13.76 -14.44
C THR A 329 -11.25 15.15 -14.30
N ARG A 330 -11.47 15.87 -15.40
CA ARG A 330 -12.01 17.25 -15.37
C ARG A 330 -13.32 17.37 -14.58
N GLY A 331 -14.28 16.46 -14.80
CA GLY A 331 -15.54 16.47 -14.06
C GLY A 331 -15.36 16.34 -12.54
N VAL A 332 -14.32 15.63 -12.09
CA VAL A 332 -13.99 15.53 -10.65
C VAL A 332 -13.56 16.88 -10.09
N GLY A 333 -12.73 17.62 -10.82
CA GLY A 333 -12.32 18.97 -10.41
C GLY A 333 -13.48 19.97 -10.40
N GLU A 334 -14.44 19.84 -11.32
CA GLU A 334 -15.66 20.66 -11.32
C GLU A 334 -16.57 20.37 -10.11
N LEU A 335 -16.69 19.11 -9.69
CA LEU A 335 -17.41 18.76 -8.45
C LEU A 335 -16.74 19.35 -7.21
N ILE A 336 -15.40 19.26 -7.13
CA ILE A 336 -14.63 19.86 -6.01
C ILE A 336 -14.82 21.38 -5.99
N ALA A 337 -14.73 22.04 -7.15
CA ALA A 337 -14.92 23.49 -7.27
C ALA A 337 -16.32 23.93 -6.85
N ASP A 338 -17.37 23.21 -7.27
CA ASP A 338 -18.75 23.52 -6.85
C ASP A 338 -18.92 23.32 -5.34
N ALA A 339 -18.40 22.23 -4.75
CA ALA A 339 -18.44 22.01 -3.31
C ALA A 339 -17.77 23.14 -2.52
N VAL A 340 -16.58 23.57 -2.93
CA VAL A 340 -15.85 24.69 -2.31
C VAL A 340 -16.61 26.00 -2.47
N SER A 341 -17.20 26.27 -3.64
CA SER A 341 -18.01 27.48 -3.88
C SER A 341 -19.24 27.57 -2.96
N ARG A 342 -19.71 26.42 -2.45
CA ARG A 342 -20.81 26.31 -1.49
C ARG A 342 -20.36 26.37 -0.02
N GLY A 343 -19.08 26.66 0.19
CA GLY A 343 -18.48 26.85 1.50
C GLY A 343 -17.99 25.57 2.16
N ALA A 344 -17.72 24.50 1.41
CA ALA A 344 -17.05 23.34 1.99
C ALA A 344 -15.63 23.70 2.44
N GLU A 345 -15.36 23.56 3.73
CA GLU A 345 -14.05 23.75 4.36
C GLU A 345 -13.24 22.46 4.34
N THR A 346 -13.90 21.30 4.28
CA THR A 346 -13.25 20.00 4.06
C THR A 346 -13.89 19.27 2.87
N VAL A 347 -13.06 18.74 1.97
CA VAL A 347 -13.53 17.93 0.84
C VAL A 347 -12.86 16.56 0.87
N TYR A 348 -13.68 15.53 1.10
CA TYR A 348 -13.31 14.13 1.00
C TYR A 348 -13.49 13.67 -0.44
N VAL A 349 -12.44 13.13 -1.05
CA VAL A 349 -12.45 12.68 -2.45
C VAL A 349 -12.19 11.18 -2.50
N GLY A 350 -13.23 10.42 -2.84
CA GLY A 350 -13.17 8.98 -3.08
C GLY A 350 -12.47 8.64 -4.39
N LEU A 351 -11.41 7.81 -4.34
CA LEU A 351 -10.56 7.46 -5.49
C LEU A 351 -10.83 6.07 -6.09
N GLY A 352 -11.90 5.39 -5.69
CA GLY A 352 -12.26 4.08 -6.25
C GLY A 352 -12.92 4.17 -7.64
N GLY A 353 -12.76 3.12 -8.45
CA GLY A 353 -13.58 2.92 -9.66
C GLY A 353 -13.27 3.78 -10.88
N SER A 354 -12.08 4.39 -11.00
CA SER A 354 -11.72 5.31 -12.10
C SER A 354 -11.66 4.67 -13.51
N ALA A 355 -12.07 5.43 -14.54
CA ALA A 355 -11.78 5.17 -15.96
C ALA A 355 -10.44 5.76 -16.45
N THR A 356 -9.84 6.66 -15.66
CA THR A 356 -8.81 7.60 -16.12
C THR A 356 -7.39 7.13 -15.82
N VAL A 357 -6.42 7.58 -16.62
CA VAL A 357 -4.97 7.43 -16.42
C VAL A 357 -4.26 8.74 -16.77
N ASP A 358 -4.96 9.86 -16.59
CA ASP A 358 -4.51 11.21 -16.95
C ASP A 358 -3.66 11.89 -15.86
N GLY A 359 -3.26 11.17 -14.81
CA GLY A 359 -2.48 11.74 -13.72
C GLY A 359 -3.23 12.75 -12.86
N GLY A 360 -4.55 12.91 -13.01
CA GLY A 360 -5.32 13.98 -12.37
C GLY A 360 -5.20 15.34 -13.07
N VAL A 361 -4.63 15.40 -14.28
CA VAL A 361 -4.43 16.64 -15.03
C VAL A 361 -5.76 17.35 -15.30
N GLY A 362 -6.81 16.61 -15.67
CA GLY A 362 -8.13 17.20 -15.88
C GLY A 362 -8.68 17.91 -14.64
N MET A 363 -8.55 17.28 -13.47
CA MET A 363 -8.94 17.87 -12.19
C MET A 363 -8.12 19.13 -11.88
N LEU A 364 -6.79 19.09 -12.07
CA LEU A 364 -5.93 20.25 -11.87
C LEU A 364 -6.36 21.43 -12.76
N GLN A 365 -6.63 21.19 -14.04
CA GLN A 365 -7.09 22.19 -14.99
C GLN A 365 -8.45 22.79 -14.58
N ALA A 366 -9.40 21.96 -14.15
CA ALA A 366 -10.71 22.42 -13.69
C ALA A 366 -10.62 23.31 -12.43
N LEU A 367 -9.66 23.04 -11.55
CA LEU A 367 -9.37 23.86 -10.37
C LEU A 367 -8.55 25.13 -10.70
N GLY A 368 -8.14 25.31 -11.96
CA GLY A 368 -7.47 26.51 -12.46
C GLY A 368 -5.95 26.38 -12.65
N ALA A 369 -5.34 25.23 -12.37
CA ALA A 369 -3.92 25.01 -12.63
C ALA A 369 -3.61 25.18 -14.12
N ARG A 370 -2.39 25.63 -14.42
CA ARG A 370 -1.89 25.73 -15.79
C ARG A 370 -0.97 24.55 -16.05
N VAL A 371 -1.46 23.57 -16.80
CA VAL A 371 -0.68 22.40 -17.22
C VAL A 371 -0.39 22.59 -18.69
N LEU A 372 0.81 23.08 -18.98
CA LEU A 372 1.14 23.69 -20.26
C LEU A 372 2.00 22.79 -21.14
N ASP A 373 1.76 22.85 -22.44
CA ASP A 373 2.61 22.26 -23.47
C ASP A 373 3.78 23.21 -23.84
N ALA A 374 4.67 22.75 -24.73
CA ALA A 374 5.82 23.52 -25.18
C ALA A 374 5.46 24.81 -25.95
N SER A 375 4.20 24.97 -26.39
CA SER A 375 3.70 26.21 -27.00
C SER A 375 3.18 27.22 -25.98
N GLY A 376 3.11 26.83 -24.70
CA GLY A 376 2.51 27.62 -23.62
C GLY A 376 0.98 27.53 -23.55
N GLY A 377 0.36 26.63 -24.32
CA GLY A 377 -1.06 26.33 -24.28
C GLY A 377 -1.39 25.26 -23.24
N GLN A 378 -2.66 25.17 -22.79
CA GLN A 378 -3.09 24.06 -21.93
C GLN A 378 -3.00 22.74 -22.70
N VAL A 379 -2.44 21.70 -22.07
CA VAL A 379 -2.39 20.36 -22.66
C VAL A 379 -3.81 19.83 -22.87
N VAL A 380 -3.96 18.99 -23.90
CA VAL A 380 -5.21 18.27 -24.14
C VAL A 380 -5.52 17.31 -22.99
N HIS A 381 -6.74 16.79 -22.96
CA HIS A 381 -7.15 15.85 -21.91
C HIS A 381 -6.56 14.44 -22.11
N GLY A 382 -6.51 13.67 -21.02
CA GLY A 382 -6.08 12.28 -21.04
C GLY A 382 -4.57 12.07 -21.11
N LEU A 383 -4.15 10.82 -21.38
CA LEU A 383 -2.74 10.41 -21.45
C LEU A 383 -1.96 11.15 -22.53
N TYR A 384 -2.60 11.52 -23.64
CA TYR A 384 -1.94 12.32 -24.68
C TYR A 384 -1.54 13.70 -24.16
N GLY A 385 -2.37 14.30 -23.29
CA GLY A 385 -2.00 15.51 -22.56
C GLY A 385 -0.78 15.30 -21.68
N VAL A 386 -0.78 14.21 -20.90
CA VAL A 386 0.33 13.85 -19.99
C VAL A 386 1.66 13.73 -20.73
N ARG A 387 1.66 13.15 -21.94
CA ARG A 387 2.86 13.06 -22.81
C ARG A 387 3.46 14.42 -23.14
N ASP A 388 2.61 15.40 -23.40
CA ASP A 388 2.98 16.68 -24.01
C ASP A 388 3.21 17.80 -22.97
N ILE A 389 3.19 17.49 -21.67
CA ILE A 389 3.42 18.46 -20.59
C ILE A 389 4.86 18.96 -20.62
N ASP A 390 5.01 20.27 -20.72
CA ASP A 390 6.28 21.00 -20.59
C ASP A 390 6.43 21.66 -19.22
N ALA A 391 5.39 22.38 -18.76
CA ALA A 391 5.40 23.14 -17.51
C ALA A 391 4.09 22.97 -16.71
N ILE A 392 4.18 23.09 -15.39
CA ILE A 392 3.02 23.04 -14.48
C ILE A 392 3.09 24.22 -13.52
N ASP A 393 2.00 24.99 -13.45
CA ASP A 393 1.78 26.03 -12.45
C ASP A 393 0.53 25.69 -11.63
N LEU A 394 0.74 25.36 -10.36
CA LEU A 394 -0.31 24.99 -9.42
C LEU A 394 -0.87 26.20 -8.64
N ALA A 395 -0.27 27.39 -8.72
CA ALA A 395 -0.65 28.54 -7.87
C ALA A 395 -2.13 28.89 -7.96
N PRO A 396 -2.74 28.98 -9.16
CA PRO A 396 -4.16 29.31 -9.26
C PRO A 396 -5.06 28.27 -8.60
N ALA A 397 -4.74 26.97 -8.73
CA ALA A 397 -5.51 25.91 -8.09
C ALA A 397 -5.36 25.94 -6.57
N ARG A 398 -4.17 26.22 -6.05
CA ARG A 398 -3.95 26.38 -4.60
C ARG A 398 -4.65 27.61 -4.06
N ALA A 399 -4.72 28.70 -4.81
CA ALA A 399 -5.50 29.87 -4.45
C ALA A 399 -7.01 29.58 -4.43
N ALA A 400 -7.53 28.81 -5.40
CA ALA A 400 -8.93 28.40 -5.44
C ALA A 400 -9.34 27.50 -4.27
N LEU A 401 -8.38 26.79 -3.68
CA LEU A 401 -8.56 25.89 -2.53
C LEU A 401 -8.03 26.49 -1.22
N ALA A 402 -7.79 27.80 -1.17
CA ALA A 402 -7.23 28.43 0.03
C ALA A 402 -8.13 28.19 1.26
N GLY A 403 -7.54 27.62 2.32
CA GLY A 403 -8.26 27.29 3.55
C GLY A 403 -9.08 25.99 3.49
N VAL A 404 -9.14 25.31 2.35
CA VAL A 404 -9.86 24.05 2.19
C VAL A 404 -8.95 22.87 2.53
N ARG A 405 -9.42 22.00 3.42
CA ARG A 405 -8.76 20.73 3.72
C ARG A 405 -9.19 19.65 2.74
N LEU A 406 -8.25 19.16 1.94
CA LEU A 406 -8.48 18.05 1.02
C LEU A 406 -8.10 16.71 1.66
N VAL A 407 -8.97 15.71 1.54
CA VAL A 407 -8.75 14.35 2.05
C VAL A 407 -9.04 13.34 0.96
N ALA A 408 -8.01 12.68 0.44
CA ALA A 408 -8.13 11.62 -0.56
C ALA A 408 -8.37 10.26 0.13
N LEU A 409 -9.50 9.62 -0.18
CA LEU A 409 -9.88 8.31 0.33
C LEU A 409 -9.42 7.23 -0.65
N SER A 410 -8.44 6.42 -0.25
CA SER A 410 -7.97 5.31 -1.08
C SER A 410 -7.37 4.16 -0.27
N ASP A 411 -7.79 2.95 -0.62
CA ASP A 411 -7.21 1.70 -0.10
C ASP A 411 -6.12 1.12 -1.03
N VAL A 412 -5.84 1.80 -2.15
CA VAL A 412 -4.78 1.41 -3.09
C VAL A 412 -3.43 1.97 -2.64
N LYS A 413 -2.41 1.11 -2.59
CA LYS A 413 -1.03 1.49 -2.21
C LYS A 413 -0.08 1.66 -3.39
N SER A 414 -0.56 1.50 -4.63
CA SER A 414 0.27 1.66 -5.82
C SER A 414 0.91 3.05 -5.89
N PRO A 415 2.22 3.14 -6.17
CA PRO A 415 2.87 4.41 -6.50
C PRO A 415 2.37 4.94 -7.85
N LEU A 416 2.75 6.16 -8.21
CA LEU A 416 2.39 6.78 -9.47
C LEU A 416 2.93 5.99 -10.68
N VAL A 417 4.19 5.51 -10.58
CA VAL A 417 4.92 4.91 -11.70
C VAL A 417 5.64 3.60 -11.35
N GLY A 418 6.17 2.92 -12.36
CA GLY A 418 6.97 1.71 -12.24
C GLY A 418 6.13 0.42 -12.37
N PRO A 419 6.72 -0.75 -12.05
CA PRO A 419 6.05 -2.03 -12.25
C PRO A 419 4.73 -2.19 -11.48
N ARG A 420 4.61 -1.49 -10.35
CA ARG A 420 3.38 -1.42 -9.53
C ARG A 420 2.63 -0.08 -9.68
N GLY A 421 3.03 0.71 -10.66
CA GLY A 421 2.54 2.06 -10.93
C GLY A 421 1.12 2.10 -11.49
N ALA A 422 0.55 3.31 -11.58
CA ALA A 422 -0.83 3.54 -12.01
C ALA A 422 -1.12 2.96 -13.40
N VAL A 423 -0.21 3.21 -14.36
CA VAL A 423 -0.34 2.76 -15.75
C VAL A 423 -0.25 1.24 -15.84
N ARG A 424 0.79 0.64 -15.23
CA ARG A 424 1.04 -0.81 -15.31
C ARG A 424 -0.04 -1.64 -14.62
N MET A 425 -0.46 -1.25 -13.43
CA MET A 425 -1.42 -2.02 -12.64
C MET A 425 -2.86 -1.82 -13.11
N PHE A 426 -3.25 -0.58 -13.45
CA PHE A 426 -4.66 -0.24 -13.65
C PHE A 426 -4.98 0.23 -15.07
N GLY A 427 -3.99 0.51 -15.91
CA GLY A 427 -4.21 0.86 -17.32
C GLY A 427 -4.95 -0.24 -18.10
N PRO A 428 -4.52 -1.52 -18.04
CA PRO A 428 -5.14 -2.60 -18.82
C PRO A 428 -6.64 -2.77 -18.56
N GLN A 429 -7.08 -2.77 -17.30
CA GLN A 429 -8.51 -2.90 -16.96
C GLN A 429 -9.36 -1.71 -17.43
N LYS A 430 -8.75 -0.55 -17.68
CA LYS A 430 -9.40 0.66 -18.20
C LYS A 430 -9.49 0.67 -19.72
N GLY A 431 -8.84 -0.27 -20.40
CA GLY A 431 -8.84 -0.40 -21.85
C GLY A 431 -7.47 -0.17 -22.52
N LEU A 432 -6.45 0.25 -21.75
CA LEU A 432 -5.15 0.61 -22.33
C LEU A 432 -4.46 -0.62 -22.95
N GLY A 433 -4.24 -0.58 -24.27
CA GLY A 433 -3.65 -1.67 -25.04
C GLY A 433 -4.61 -2.82 -25.36
N VAL A 434 -5.93 -2.62 -25.21
CA VAL A 434 -6.95 -3.53 -25.76
C VAL A 434 -6.86 -3.53 -27.29
N GLY A 435 -6.93 -4.72 -27.89
CA GLY A 435 -6.80 -4.89 -29.34
C GLY A 435 -5.36 -5.00 -29.87
N LEU A 436 -4.37 -4.76 -29.01
CA LEU A 436 -2.94 -4.90 -29.33
C LEU A 436 -2.41 -6.29 -28.97
N SER A 437 -1.34 -6.72 -29.63
CA SER A 437 -0.56 -7.89 -29.20
C SER A 437 0.11 -7.66 -27.84
N GLU A 438 0.58 -8.73 -27.21
CA GLU A 438 1.20 -8.65 -25.87
C GLU A 438 2.48 -7.79 -25.88
N ALA A 439 3.29 -7.89 -26.93
CA ALA A 439 4.49 -7.08 -27.11
C ALA A 439 4.16 -5.59 -27.31
N GLU A 440 3.22 -5.28 -28.21
CA GLU A 440 2.77 -3.90 -28.45
C GLU A 440 2.13 -3.28 -27.20
N ARG A 441 1.36 -4.07 -26.45
CA ARG A 441 0.79 -3.62 -25.18
C ARG A 441 1.87 -3.27 -24.18
N ASP A 442 2.90 -4.10 -24.03
CA ASP A 442 3.99 -3.82 -23.09
C ASP A 442 4.76 -2.54 -23.49
N GLU A 443 5.00 -2.33 -24.78
CA GLU A 443 5.61 -1.10 -25.30
C GLU A 443 4.75 0.14 -25.02
N VAL A 444 3.44 0.08 -25.27
CA VAL A 444 2.50 1.18 -24.98
C VAL A 444 2.48 1.49 -23.48
N LEU A 445 2.40 0.46 -22.65
CA LEU A 445 2.40 0.63 -21.20
C LEU A 445 3.74 1.19 -20.70
N ALA A 446 4.87 0.82 -21.31
CA ALA A 446 6.18 1.37 -21.00
C ALA A 446 6.29 2.86 -21.34
N ALA A 447 5.82 3.23 -22.54
CA ALA A 447 5.81 4.61 -22.98
C ALA A 447 4.93 5.48 -22.07
N CYS A 448 3.71 5.02 -21.78
CA CYS A 448 2.76 5.74 -20.91
C CYS A 448 3.29 5.88 -19.48
N ASP A 449 3.95 4.87 -18.93
CA ASP A 449 4.58 4.95 -17.60
C ASP A 449 5.75 5.96 -17.60
N GLY A 450 6.52 6.01 -18.70
CA GLY A 450 7.55 7.04 -18.91
C GLY A 450 6.98 8.46 -18.96
N TRP A 451 5.86 8.67 -19.64
CA TRP A 451 5.15 9.97 -19.65
C TRP A 451 4.67 10.34 -18.25
N MET A 452 4.09 9.38 -17.53
CA MET A 452 3.64 9.57 -16.15
C MET A 452 4.80 9.90 -15.19
N ALA A 453 5.98 9.33 -15.41
CA ALA A 453 7.17 9.63 -14.62
C ALA A 453 7.66 11.06 -14.86
N ALA A 454 7.69 11.49 -16.12
CA ALA A 454 8.04 12.85 -16.49
C ALA A 454 7.02 13.88 -15.95
N TYR A 455 5.72 13.54 -15.98
CA TYR A 455 4.67 14.33 -15.33
C TYR A 455 4.87 14.40 -13.81
N GLY A 456 5.07 13.28 -13.13
CA GLY A 456 5.27 13.23 -11.68
C GLY A 456 6.45 14.09 -11.21
N ALA A 457 7.53 14.13 -11.99
CA ALA A 457 8.70 14.96 -11.69
C ALA A 457 8.36 16.46 -11.79
N ARG A 458 7.67 16.86 -12.87
CA ARG A 458 7.20 18.24 -13.05
C ARG A 458 6.18 18.65 -11.99
N LEU A 459 5.27 17.75 -11.63
CA LEU A 459 4.27 17.99 -10.60
C LEU A 459 4.92 18.19 -9.23
N THR A 460 5.93 17.38 -8.92
CA THR A 460 6.75 17.51 -7.70
C THR A 460 7.43 18.89 -7.67
N ALA A 461 8.08 19.29 -8.76
CA ALA A 461 8.74 20.59 -8.86
C ALA A 461 7.76 21.77 -8.74
N ALA A 462 6.60 21.69 -9.40
CA ALA A 462 5.57 22.72 -9.34
C ALA A 462 4.98 22.87 -7.92
N ARG A 463 4.75 21.75 -7.23
CA ARG A 463 4.36 21.74 -5.81
C ARG A 463 5.42 22.42 -4.96
N ASP A 464 6.69 22.05 -5.14
CA ASP A 464 7.81 22.60 -4.36
C ASP A 464 8.03 24.09 -4.60
N ALA A 465 7.76 24.58 -5.83
CA ALA A 465 7.87 26.00 -6.19
C ALA A 465 6.83 26.90 -5.52
N LEU A 466 5.65 26.36 -5.14
CA LEU A 466 4.63 27.13 -4.43
C LEU A 466 4.94 27.35 -2.95
N ASP A 467 5.78 26.50 -2.37
CA ASP A 467 5.97 26.39 -0.94
C ASP A 467 7.28 27.04 -0.48
N GLY A 468 7.71 28.15 -1.10
CA GLY A 468 9.01 28.83 -0.92
C GLY A 468 9.39 29.37 0.48
N SER A 469 9.08 28.67 1.59
CA SER A 469 9.54 28.99 2.95
C SER A 469 9.52 27.76 3.86
N ALA A 470 10.51 27.67 4.74
CA ALA A 470 10.79 26.56 5.66
C ALA A 470 9.77 26.34 6.81
N GLU A 471 8.51 26.77 6.72
CA GLU A 471 7.54 26.61 7.81
C GLU A 471 6.11 26.33 7.34
N GLN A 472 5.38 25.57 8.20
CA GLN A 472 3.95 25.17 8.20
C GLN A 472 3.66 23.78 7.56
N VAL A 473 3.64 22.65 8.29
CA VAL A 473 2.88 22.16 9.48
C VAL A 473 1.44 21.72 9.19
N GLY A 474 1.23 20.40 9.25
CA GLY A 474 -0.09 19.76 9.40
C GLY A 474 -0.09 18.24 9.17
N ARG A 475 0.20 17.45 10.23
CA ARG A 475 -0.01 15.99 10.46
C ARG A 475 1.15 14.99 10.18
N PRO A 476 1.18 13.82 10.88
CA PRO A 476 2.37 12.98 11.04
C PRO A 476 2.78 12.27 9.76
N GLY A 477 4.05 12.43 9.40
CA GLY A 477 4.68 11.88 8.20
C GLY A 477 5.50 12.96 7.52
N ALA A 478 6.80 12.74 7.31
CA ALA A 478 7.63 13.67 6.56
C ALA A 478 7.05 13.85 5.14
N ARG A 479 7.04 15.07 4.61
CA ARG A 479 6.61 15.34 3.23
C ARG A 479 7.48 14.51 2.27
N PRO A 480 6.89 13.74 1.35
CA PRO A 480 7.67 12.94 0.43
C PRO A 480 8.41 13.85 -0.55
N LYS A 481 9.73 13.66 -0.65
CA LYS A 481 10.61 14.39 -1.59
C LYS A 481 10.12 14.27 -3.03
N SER A 482 9.49 13.15 -3.38
CA SER A 482 8.99 12.86 -4.71
C SER A 482 7.58 12.29 -4.64
N LEU A 483 6.69 12.73 -5.52
CA LEU A 483 5.34 12.17 -5.65
C LEU A 483 5.31 10.83 -6.41
N LEU A 484 6.41 10.47 -7.11
CA LEU A 484 6.46 9.29 -7.97
C LEU A 484 6.27 7.98 -7.20
N GLY A 485 6.89 7.88 -6.02
CA GLY A 485 6.98 6.64 -5.23
C GLY A 485 6.01 6.54 -4.06
N VAL A 486 5.24 7.61 -3.78
CA VAL A 486 4.38 7.66 -2.59
C VAL A 486 3.31 6.56 -2.66
N PRO A 487 3.18 5.70 -1.65
CA PRO A 487 2.11 4.71 -1.62
C PRO A 487 0.73 5.37 -1.76
N GLY A 488 -0.01 4.98 -2.79
CA GLY A 488 -1.33 5.53 -3.11
C GLY A 488 -1.33 6.74 -4.05
N SER A 489 -0.17 7.29 -4.44
CA SER A 489 -0.13 8.36 -5.43
C SER A 489 -0.58 7.89 -6.82
N GLY A 490 -0.51 6.59 -7.12
CA GLY A 490 -1.05 6.00 -8.33
C GLY A 490 -2.55 5.73 -8.31
N ALA A 491 -3.24 5.97 -7.18
CA ALA A 491 -4.67 5.78 -7.06
C ALA A 491 -5.42 6.60 -8.13
N ALA A 492 -6.50 6.02 -8.66
CA ALA A 492 -7.32 6.61 -9.72
C ALA A 492 -6.52 7.11 -10.94
N GLY A 493 -5.48 6.38 -11.35
CA GLY A 493 -4.70 6.74 -12.54
C GLY A 493 -3.75 7.93 -12.34
N GLY A 494 -3.33 8.17 -11.10
CA GLY A 494 -2.45 9.26 -10.72
C GLY A 494 -3.16 10.49 -10.16
N LEU A 495 -4.50 10.47 -10.06
CA LEU A 495 -5.27 11.50 -9.36
C LEU A 495 -4.84 11.66 -7.90
N GLY A 496 -4.43 10.57 -7.23
CA GLY A 496 -3.84 10.61 -5.89
C GLY A 496 -2.60 11.52 -5.82
N ALA A 497 -1.69 11.44 -6.81
CA ALA A 497 -0.52 12.31 -6.91
C ALA A 497 -0.91 13.79 -7.10
N ALA A 498 -1.90 14.08 -7.93
CA ALA A 498 -2.40 15.44 -8.15
C ALA A 498 -3.01 16.05 -6.88
N LEU A 499 -3.82 15.27 -6.14
CA LEU A 499 -4.38 15.71 -4.85
C LEU A 499 -3.29 15.95 -3.81
N LEU A 500 -2.29 15.06 -3.72
CA LEU A 500 -1.11 15.27 -2.87
C LEU A 500 -0.34 16.54 -3.26
N ALA A 501 -0.20 16.84 -4.54
CA ALA A 501 0.44 18.07 -5.02
C ALA A 501 -0.35 19.34 -4.62
N LEU A 502 -1.67 19.21 -4.45
CA LEU A 502 -2.53 20.26 -3.91
C LEU A 502 -2.59 20.28 -2.37
N GLY A 503 -1.81 19.42 -1.69
CA GLY A 503 -1.71 19.36 -0.23
C GLY A 503 -2.76 18.48 0.45
N ALA A 504 -3.39 17.54 -0.27
CA ALA A 504 -4.34 16.61 0.33
C ALA A 504 -3.68 15.59 1.27
N GLU A 505 -4.43 15.11 2.26
CA GLU A 505 -4.08 13.94 3.07
C GLU A 505 -4.58 12.67 2.36
N LEU A 506 -3.71 11.65 2.19
CA LEU A 506 -4.15 10.31 1.80
C LEU A 506 -4.52 9.50 3.04
N VAL A 507 -5.75 8.99 3.09
CA VAL A 507 -6.22 8.15 4.20
C VAL A 507 -6.88 6.88 3.66
N PRO A 508 -6.81 5.74 4.39
CA PRO A 508 -7.53 4.52 4.01
C PRO A 508 -9.04 4.79 3.92
N GLY A 509 -9.62 4.43 2.78
CA GLY A 509 -11.00 4.78 2.44
C GLY A 509 -11.99 4.14 3.40
N ILE A 510 -11.87 2.83 3.59
CA ILE A 510 -12.74 2.09 4.52
C ILE A 510 -12.67 2.62 5.96
N GLU A 511 -11.48 2.97 6.47
CA GLU A 511 -11.35 3.49 7.85
C GLU A 511 -12.00 4.89 7.98
N ALA A 512 -11.89 5.74 6.97
CA ALA A 512 -12.56 7.04 6.97
C ALA A 512 -14.09 6.88 6.93
N VAL A 513 -14.60 6.02 6.04
CA VAL A 513 -16.04 5.77 5.87
C VAL A 513 -16.63 5.17 7.14
N LEU A 514 -16.01 4.14 7.74
CA LEU A 514 -16.48 3.55 9.00
C LEU A 514 -16.52 4.58 10.15
N GLY A 515 -15.54 5.49 10.19
CA GLY A 515 -15.51 6.56 11.18
C GLY A 515 -16.66 7.55 11.03
N MET A 516 -17.01 7.90 9.80
CA MET A 516 -18.13 8.80 9.49
C MET A 516 -19.50 8.11 9.61
N ALA A 517 -19.57 6.80 9.40
CA ALA A 517 -20.82 6.03 9.39
C ALA A 517 -21.34 5.63 10.79
N GLY A 518 -20.64 5.97 11.88
CA GLY A 518 -21.04 5.59 13.24
C GLY A 518 -20.80 4.11 13.57
N PHE A 519 -19.90 3.44 12.84
CA PHE A 519 -19.61 2.02 13.02
C PHE A 519 -19.13 1.66 14.43
N ASP A 520 -18.31 2.53 15.03
CA ASP A 520 -17.66 2.23 16.32
C ASP A 520 -18.67 2.06 17.44
N ASP A 521 -19.71 2.90 17.46
CA ASP A 521 -20.76 2.83 18.46
C ASP A 521 -21.60 1.55 18.29
N ALA A 522 -21.88 1.17 17.04
CA ALA A 522 -22.62 -0.05 16.72
C ALA A 522 -21.86 -1.31 17.17
N VAL A 523 -20.54 -1.38 16.90
CA VAL A 523 -19.72 -2.55 17.28
C VAL A 523 -19.59 -2.73 18.79
N ARG A 524 -19.54 -1.64 19.57
CA ARG A 524 -19.43 -1.76 21.05
C ARG A 524 -20.60 -2.55 21.65
N ALA A 525 -21.79 -2.43 21.06
CA ALA A 525 -22.99 -3.16 21.46
C ALA A 525 -23.23 -4.47 20.68
N ALA A 526 -22.44 -4.76 19.64
CA ALA A 526 -22.66 -5.89 18.75
C ALA A 526 -22.32 -7.23 19.41
N ASP A 527 -23.13 -8.26 19.23
CA ASP A 527 -22.80 -9.65 19.55
C ASP A 527 -22.17 -10.36 18.34
N LEU A 528 -22.37 -9.82 17.15
CA LEU A 528 -21.84 -10.33 15.88
C LEU A 528 -21.66 -9.17 14.89
N VAL A 529 -20.56 -9.19 14.14
CA VAL A 529 -20.36 -8.33 12.98
C VAL A 529 -20.40 -9.19 11.72
N VAL A 530 -21.13 -8.74 10.71
CA VAL A 530 -21.15 -9.35 9.38
C VAL A 530 -20.67 -8.33 8.38
N THR A 531 -19.70 -8.73 7.57
CA THR A 531 -19.14 -7.95 6.48
C THR A 531 -19.22 -8.76 5.20
N GLY A 532 -18.82 -8.21 4.06
CA GLY A 532 -18.77 -8.98 2.83
C GLY A 532 -18.38 -8.16 1.62
N GLU A 533 -18.16 -8.86 0.52
CA GLU A 533 -17.98 -8.30 -0.81
C GLU A 533 -18.28 -9.38 -1.86
N GLY A 534 -18.38 -9.02 -3.14
CA GLY A 534 -18.69 -9.97 -4.21
C GLY A 534 -17.73 -11.16 -4.32
N ALA A 535 -16.43 -10.94 -4.07
CA ALA A 535 -15.41 -11.99 -4.12
C ALA A 535 -14.36 -11.76 -3.03
N VAL A 536 -14.13 -12.77 -2.19
CA VAL A 536 -13.08 -12.72 -1.15
C VAL A 536 -11.84 -13.47 -1.65
N ASP A 537 -10.77 -12.74 -1.87
CA ASP A 537 -9.52 -13.21 -2.48
C ASP A 537 -8.28 -12.79 -1.65
N ALA A 538 -7.08 -13.20 -2.07
CA ALA A 538 -5.84 -12.78 -1.43
C ALA A 538 -5.63 -11.24 -1.41
N GLN A 539 -6.29 -10.49 -2.30
CA GLN A 539 -6.25 -9.02 -2.30
C GLN A 539 -7.19 -8.43 -1.23
N THR A 540 -8.23 -9.13 -0.82
CA THR A 540 -9.10 -8.73 0.30
C THR A 540 -8.29 -8.49 1.58
N ALA A 541 -7.26 -9.31 1.82
CA ALA A 541 -6.31 -9.15 2.93
C ALA A 541 -5.52 -7.83 2.90
N GLN A 542 -5.43 -7.19 1.74
CA GLN A 542 -4.63 -5.98 1.50
C GLN A 542 -5.36 -4.68 1.89
N GLY A 543 -6.55 -4.76 2.48
CA GLY A 543 -7.26 -3.61 3.04
C GLY A 543 -8.61 -3.29 2.38
N LYS A 544 -9.21 -4.24 1.66
CA LYS A 544 -10.59 -4.09 1.18
C LYS A 544 -11.59 -4.10 2.35
N VAL A 545 -12.85 -3.76 2.04
CA VAL A 545 -13.93 -3.60 3.02
C VAL A 545 -14.00 -4.72 4.06
N PRO A 546 -14.02 -6.03 3.73
CA PRO A 546 -14.13 -7.09 4.73
C PRO A 546 -13.06 -7.04 5.82
N VAL A 547 -11.82 -6.78 5.43
CA VAL A 547 -10.69 -6.75 6.34
C VAL A 547 -10.60 -5.42 7.08
N GLY A 548 -10.98 -4.30 6.45
CA GLY A 548 -11.11 -3.01 7.13
C GLY A 548 -12.14 -3.08 8.26
N VAL A 549 -13.33 -3.61 7.98
CA VAL A 549 -14.39 -3.84 8.96
C VAL A 549 -13.91 -4.77 10.08
N ALA A 550 -13.31 -5.91 9.73
CA ALA A 550 -12.82 -6.87 10.71
C ALA A 550 -11.75 -6.29 11.64
N ARG A 551 -10.71 -5.63 11.08
CA ARG A 551 -9.64 -5.01 11.88
C ARG A 551 -10.20 -3.96 12.83
N ARG A 552 -11.10 -3.11 12.35
CA ARG A 552 -11.72 -2.08 13.18
C ARG A 552 -12.61 -2.67 14.26
N ALA A 553 -13.40 -3.69 13.92
CA ALA A 553 -14.24 -4.39 14.88
C ALA A 553 -13.41 -5.04 15.99
N LYS A 554 -12.36 -5.80 15.63
CA LYS A 554 -11.46 -6.47 16.59
C LYS A 554 -10.67 -5.47 17.45
N ARG A 555 -10.32 -4.30 16.91
CA ARG A 555 -9.68 -3.21 17.68
C ARG A 555 -10.60 -2.65 18.77
N LEU A 556 -11.90 -2.57 18.53
CA LEU A 556 -12.89 -2.08 19.49
C LEU A 556 -13.34 -3.16 20.45
N ARG A 557 -13.56 -4.38 19.95
CA ARG A 557 -13.93 -5.57 20.72
C ARG A 557 -13.19 -6.80 20.19
N PRO A 558 -12.07 -7.21 20.83
CA PRO A 558 -11.25 -8.33 20.36
C PRO A 558 -12.02 -9.65 20.18
N ASP A 559 -13.01 -9.89 21.04
CA ASP A 559 -13.76 -11.15 21.07
C ASP A 559 -15.04 -11.13 20.22
N VAL A 560 -15.38 -10.01 19.54
CA VAL A 560 -16.58 -9.97 18.70
C VAL A 560 -16.38 -10.87 17.48
N PRO A 561 -17.26 -11.84 17.20
CA PRO A 561 -17.18 -12.65 15.98
C PRO A 561 -17.43 -11.78 14.75
N VAL A 562 -16.65 -12.02 13.69
CA VAL A 562 -16.74 -11.35 12.39
C VAL A 562 -16.92 -12.40 11.29
N ILE A 563 -18.05 -12.37 10.60
CA ILE A 563 -18.34 -13.28 9.48
C ILE A 563 -18.32 -12.47 8.18
N ALA A 564 -17.56 -12.91 7.18
CA ALA A 564 -17.62 -12.36 5.83
C ALA A 564 -18.58 -13.18 4.97
N VAL A 565 -19.63 -12.57 4.41
CA VAL A 565 -20.47 -13.17 3.37
C VAL A 565 -19.96 -12.77 1.99
N CYS A 566 -19.91 -13.70 1.03
CA CYS A 566 -19.38 -13.39 -0.29
C CYS A 566 -20.07 -14.14 -1.43
N GLY A 567 -20.02 -13.58 -2.64
CA GLY A 567 -20.47 -14.26 -3.86
C GLY A 567 -19.58 -15.47 -4.19
N SER A 568 -18.27 -15.26 -4.11
CA SER A 568 -17.24 -16.28 -4.30
C SER A 568 -16.07 -16.10 -3.32
N ARG A 569 -15.25 -17.14 -3.17
CA ARG A 569 -14.00 -17.06 -2.40
C ARG A 569 -12.90 -17.89 -3.06
N GLU A 570 -11.65 -17.52 -2.81
CA GLU A 570 -10.49 -18.36 -3.11
C GLU A 570 -10.31 -19.49 -2.08
N ASP A 571 -9.52 -20.49 -2.43
CA ASP A 571 -9.25 -21.65 -1.58
C ASP A 571 -8.45 -21.26 -0.32
N GLU A 572 -7.37 -20.50 -0.52
CA GLU A 572 -6.43 -20.04 0.52
C GLU A 572 -6.83 -18.65 1.03
N LEU A 573 -7.19 -18.55 2.32
CA LEU A 573 -7.70 -17.32 2.95
C LEU A 573 -7.01 -17.00 4.28
N GLU A 574 -5.85 -17.61 4.54
CA GLU A 574 -5.08 -17.48 5.79
C GLU A 574 -4.81 -16.02 6.14
N ALA A 575 -4.48 -15.20 5.14
CA ALA A 575 -4.24 -13.77 5.33
C ALA A 575 -5.51 -12.99 5.71
N VAL A 576 -6.69 -13.41 5.23
CA VAL A 576 -7.99 -12.82 5.58
C VAL A 576 -8.36 -13.18 7.01
N TYR A 577 -8.19 -14.45 7.40
CA TYR A 577 -8.42 -14.90 8.77
C TYR A 577 -7.46 -14.23 9.76
N ALA A 578 -6.17 -14.17 9.44
CA ALA A 578 -5.16 -13.49 10.25
C ALA A 578 -5.44 -11.98 10.41
N ALA A 579 -6.21 -11.38 9.50
CA ALA A 579 -6.60 -9.98 9.58
C ALA A 579 -7.87 -9.72 10.42
N GLY A 580 -8.49 -10.77 10.98
CA GLY A 580 -9.56 -10.66 11.98
C GLY A 580 -10.94 -11.12 11.53
N VAL A 581 -11.08 -11.65 10.31
CA VAL A 581 -12.31 -12.36 9.89
C VAL A 581 -12.30 -13.75 10.54
N ASP A 582 -13.38 -14.17 11.21
CA ASP A 582 -13.43 -15.46 11.89
C ASP A 582 -14.03 -16.57 11.01
N ALA A 583 -14.90 -16.22 10.05
CA ALA A 583 -15.46 -17.16 9.08
C ALA A 583 -15.80 -16.48 7.76
N VAL A 584 -15.71 -17.23 6.66
CA VAL A 584 -16.15 -16.80 5.32
C VAL A 584 -17.27 -17.71 4.83
N LEU A 585 -18.41 -17.13 4.45
CA LEU A 585 -19.61 -17.83 3.99
C LEU A 585 -19.94 -17.43 2.55
N PRO A 586 -19.62 -18.28 1.56
CA PRO A 586 -20.13 -18.12 0.20
C PRO A 586 -21.66 -18.24 0.17
N VAL A 587 -22.33 -17.36 -0.56
CA VAL A 587 -23.80 -17.32 -0.63
C VAL A 587 -24.37 -18.25 -1.70
N GLY A 588 -23.54 -18.78 -2.60
CA GLY A 588 -23.98 -19.70 -3.65
C GLY A 588 -24.63 -20.95 -3.08
N ALA A 589 -25.92 -21.16 -3.36
CA ALA A 589 -26.69 -22.29 -2.83
C ALA A 589 -26.42 -23.62 -3.56
N ALA A 590 -26.05 -23.55 -4.84
CA ALA A 590 -25.73 -24.68 -5.70
C ALA A 590 -24.84 -24.22 -6.87
N PRO A 591 -24.17 -25.16 -7.59
CA PRO A 591 -23.51 -24.83 -8.85
C PRO A 591 -24.50 -24.23 -9.84
N GLN A 592 -24.19 -23.04 -10.37
CA GLN A 592 -25.04 -22.32 -11.32
C GLN A 592 -24.19 -21.45 -12.26
N PRO A 593 -24.70 -21.09 -13.45
CA PRO A 593 -24.07 -20.11 -14.34
C PRO A 593 -23.84 -18.75 -13.66
N LEU A 594 -22.79 -18.02 -14.08
CA LEU A 594 -22.44 -16.73 -13.47
C LEU A 594 -23.51 -15.66 -13.70
N ASP A 595 -24.11 -15.62 -14.88
CA ASP A 595 -25.21 -14.71 -15.20
C ASP A 595 -26.43 -14.95 -14.31
N GLU A 596 -26.77 -16.21 -14.03
CA GLU A 596 -27.82 -16.56 -13.07
C GLU A 596 -27.41 -16.21 -11.63
N ALA A 597 -26.14 -16.35 -11.26
CA ALA A 597 -25.66 -15.96 -9.94
C ALA A 597 -25.66 -14.44 -9.72
N LEU A 598 -25.46 -13.66 -10.79
CA LEU A 598 -25.48 -12.19 -10.78
C LEU A 598 -26.90 -11.62 -10.90
N ASP A 599 -27.89 -12.44 -11.26
CA ASP A 599 -29.29 -12.03 -11.27
C ASP A 599 -29.73 -11.55 -9.86
N PRO A 600 -30.28 -10.33 -9.74
CA PRO A 600 -30.64 -9.76 -8.44
C PRO A 600 -31.66 -10.60 -7.64
N ASP A 601 -32.58 -11.30 -8.30
CA ASP A 601 -33.56 -12.15 -7.60
C ASP A 601 -32.92 -13.44 -7.09
N CYS A 602 -31.97 -14.01 -7.83
CA CYS A 602 -31.13 -15.11 -7.37
C CYS A 602 -30.27 -14.69 -6.18
N ALA A 603 -29.53 -13.59 -6.30
CA ALA A 603 -28.67 -13.06 -5.24
C ALA A 603 -29.46 -12.73 -3.97
N ARG A 604 -30.64 -12.10 -4.11
CA ARG A 604 -31.56 -11.81 -2.99
C ARG A 604 -31.95 -13.08 -2.24
N ARG A 605 -32.32 -14.13 -2.96
CA ARG A 605 -32.72 -15.43 -2.36
C ARG A 605 -31.55 -16.04 -1.59
N ASN A 606 -30.37 -16.05 -2.20
CA ASN A 606 -29.14 -16.60 -1.64
C ASN A 606 -28.68 -15.84 -0.40
N LEU A 607 -28.69 -14.51 -0.44
CA LEU A 607 -28.36 -13.66 0.71
C LEU A 607 -29.35 -13.83 1.86
N ARG A 608 -30.65 -14.00 1.59
CA ARG A 608 -31.61 -14.32 2.65
C ARG A 608 -31.31 -15.67 3.33
N MET A 609 -30.97 -16.71 2.57
CA MET A 609 -30.57 -18.00 3.14
C MET A 609 -29.25 -17.90 3.93
N ALA A 610 -28.30 -17.10 3.44
CA ALA A 610 -27.08 -16.80 4.17
C ALA A 610 -27.37 -16.08 5.50
N GLY A 611 -28.29 -15.11 5.50
CA GLY A 611 -28.72 -14.41 6.72
C GLY A 611 -29.34 -15.34 7.75
N GLU A 612 -30.19 -16.27 7.31
CA GLU A 612 -30.74 -17.32 8.18
C GLU A 612 -29.64 -18.20 8.78
N THR A 613 -28.64 -18.58 7.96
CA THR A 613 -27.50 -19.40 8.40
C THR A 613 -26.64 -18.65 9.42
N VAL A 614 -26.33 -17.38 9.16
CA VAL A 614 -25.57 -16.50 10.05
C VAL A 614 -26.24 -16.40 11.42
N TYR A 615 -27.55 -16.15 11.47
CA TYR A 615 -28.30 -16.09 12.72
C TYR A 615 -28.26 -17.44 13.47
N ARG A 616 -28.45 -18.55 12.76
CA ARG A 616 -28.39 -19.89 13.37
C ARG A 616 -27.02 -20.16 13.95
N LEU A 617 -25.93 -19.85 13.23
CA LEU A 617 -24.56 -20.01 13.73
C LEU A 617 -24.32 -19.20 15.01
N ALA A 618 -24.77 -17.95 15.05
CA ALA A 618 -24.63 -17.07 16.22
C ALA A 618 -25.40 -17.56 17.46
N THR A 619 -26.36 -18.47 17.28
CA THR A 619 -27.21 -18.99 18.36
C THR A 619 -26.86 -20.42 18.78
N ILE A 620 -25.91 -21.09 18.09
CA ILE A 620 -25.37 -22.39 18.49
C ILE A 620 -24.67 -22.23 19.85
N THR A 621 -25.31 -22.73 20.92
CA THR A 621 -24.76 -22.77 22.27
C THR A 621 -25.14 -24.04 22.99
#